data_AF-A0A1Q5XH51-F1
#
_entry.id   AF-A0A1Q5XH51-F1
#
_cell.length_a   1.000
_cell.length_b   1.000
_cell.length_c   1.000
_cell.angle_alpha   90.00
_cell.angle_beta   90.00
_cell.angle_gamma   90.00
#
_symmetry.space_group_name_H-M   'P 1'
#
loop_
_entity.id
_entity.type
_entity.pdbx_description
1 polymer ?
#
loop_
_entity_poly.entity_id
_entity_poly.type
_entity_poly.pdbx_seq_one_letter_code
_entity_poly.pdbx_strand_id
1 'polypeptide(L)'
;MYTLIKEKVDNVKKLMIYESENDGVYVFLYDTQEDKSSFADLWFETFDEAVDYCIEKYIVIEDQWVVIKDPKEGQQHDIIN
;
A
#
# COMPACT_ATOMS: atom_id res chain seq x y z
N MET A 1 0.85 -1.75 -4.92
CA MET A 1 1.46 -0.39 -4.97
C MET A 1 1.54 0.23 -3.59
N TYR A 2 2.41 1.21 -3.35
CA TYR A 2 2.45 1.95 -2.09
C TYR A 2 2.68 3.44 -2.32
N THR A 3 2.26 4.27 -1.37
CA THR A 3 2.49 5.71 -1.38
C THR A 3 3.01 6.16 -0.02
N LEU A 4 3.83 7.21 -0.04
CA LEU A 4 4.35 7.86 1.16
C LEU A 4 3.57 9.15 1.37
N ILE A 5 2.88 9.24 2.50
CA ILE A 5 2.14 10.46 2.84
C ILE A 5 3.14 11.49 3.33
N LYS A 6 3.20 12.64 2.65
CA LYS A 6 4.05 13.77 3.06
C LYS A 6 3.38 14.63 4.13
N GLU A 7 2.06 14.72 4.11
CA GLU A 7 1.29 15.39 5.14
C GLU A 7 1.02 14.47 6.33
N LYS A 8 1.09 15.01 7.54
CA LYS A 8 0.77 14.25 8.75
C LYS A 8 -0.76 14.13 8.87
N VAL A 9 -1.33 13.13 8.19
CA VAL A 9 -2.73 12.75 8.36
C VAL A 9 -2.77 11.52 9.26
N ASP A 10 -3.33 11.67 10.48
CA ASP A 10 -3.61 10.57 11.42
C ASP A 10 -2.46 9.59 11.72
N ASN A 11 -1.26 10.12 12.01
CA ASN A 11 -0.03 9.35 12.24
C ASN A 11 0.43 8.45 11.07
N VAL A 12 -0.33 8.38 9.98
CA VAL A 12 -0.01 7.54 8.82
C VAL A 12 1.11 8.20 8.02
N LYS A 13 2.15 7.41 7.74
CA LYS A 13 3.31 7.84 6.93
C LYS A 13 3.42 7.07 5.62
N LYS A 14 2.87 5.86 5.57
CA LYS A 14 2.91 5.00 4.39
C LYS A 14 1.60 4.23 4.27
N LEU A 15 1.13 4.11 3.03
CA LEU A 15 -0.03 3.34 2.63
C LEU A 15 0.41 2.34 1.58
N MET A 16 -0.05 1.10 1.65
CA MET A 16 0.21 0.09 0.64
C MET A 16 -1.11 -0.54 0.23
N ILE A 17 -1.44 -0.43 -1.06
CA ILE A 17 -2.57 -1.14 -1.66
C ILE A 17 -2.03 -2.41 -2.31
N TYR A 18 -2.61 -3.54 -1.94
CA TYR A 18 -2.33 -4.85 -2.48
C TYR A 18 -3.62 -5.44 -3.06
N GLU A 19 -3.67 -5.53 -4.39
CA GLU A 19 -4.76 -6.21 -5.08
C GLU A 19 -4.44 -7.70 -5.16
N SER A 20 -5.25 -8.53 -4.51
CA SER A 20 -5.21 -9.98 -4.64
C SER A 20 -6.06 -10.41 -5.83
N GLU A 21 -5.55 -11.31 -6.67
CA GLU A 21 -6.24 -11.78 -7.87
C GLU A 21 -7.61 -12.42 -7.60
N ASN A 22 -7.82 -12.98 -6.40
CA ASN A 22 -9.03 -13.72 -6.05
C ASN A 22 -9.76 -13.23 -4.79
N ASP A 23 -9.11 -12.41 -3.95
CA ASP A 23 -9.63 -12.06 -2.62
C ASP A 23 -9.97 -10.57 -2.47
N GLY A 24 -9.83 -9.75 -3.53
CA GLY A 24 -10.09 -8.31 -3.48
C GLY A 24 -8.86 -7.50 -3.09
N VAL A 25 -9.07 -6.29 -2.57
CA VAL A 25 -8.02 -5.29 -2.40
C VAL A 25 -7.78 -4.96 -0.94
N TYR A 26 -6.53 -5.09 -0.51
CA TYR A 26 -6.08 -4.81 0.85
C TYR A 26 -5.33 -3.49 0.90
N VAL A 27 -5.59 -2.67 1.92
CA VAL A 27 -4.89 -1.41 2.18
C VAL A 27 -4.23 -1.48 3.54
N PHE A 28 -2.91 -1.52 3.55
CA PHE A 28 -2.10 -1.52 4.76
C PHE A 28 -1.66 -0.10 5.12
N LEU A 29 -1.92 0.28 6.35
CA LEU A 29 -1.60 1.58 6.94
C LEU A 29 -0.38 1.43 7.86
N TYR A 30 0.61 2.30 7.66
CA TYR A 30 1.85 2.31 8.42
C TYR A 30 2.06 3.68 9.05
N ASP A 31 2.38 3.70 10.34
CA ASP A 31 2.71 4.89 11.13
C ASP A 31 4.21 5.25 11.06
N THR A 32 5.01 4.33 10.53
CA THR A 32 6.43 4.49 10.28
C THR A 32 6.78 4.32 8.80
N GLN A 33 7.92 4.87 8.41
CA GLN A 33 8.56 4.58 7.12
C GLN A 33 9.53 3.39 7.21
N GLU A 34 9.83 2.95 8.43
CA GLU A 34 10.66 1.77 8.68
C GLU A 34 9.90 0.48 8.34
N ASP A 35 10.65 -0.60 8.13
CA ASP A 35 10.11 -1.93 7.87
C ASP A 35 9.53 -2.54 9.16
N LYS A 36 8.38 -2.01 9.58
CA LYS A 36 7.59 -2.50 10.72
C LYS A 36 6.21 -2.91 10.23
N SER A 37 5.54 -3.74 11.03
CA SER A 37 4.18 -4.16 10.77
C SER A 37 3.25 -2.97 10.58
N SER A 38 2.29 -3.10 9.66
CA SER A 38 1.18 -2.17 9.55
C SER A 38 0.44 -2.08 10.88
N PHE A 39 0.03 -0.87 11.27
CA PHE A 39 -0.76 -0.68 12.48
C PHE A 39 -2.25 -0.92 12.24
N ALA A 40 -2.68 -0.85 10.98
CA ALA A 40 -4.03 -1.17 10.55
C ALA A 40 -4.03 -1.69 9.11
N ASP A 41 -4.98 -2.56 8.81
CA ASP A 41 -5.27 -3.08 7.49
C ASP A 41 -6.77 -2.90 7.20
N LEU A 42 -7.07 -2.56 5.96
CA LEU A 42 -8.42 -2.41 5.44
C LEU A 42 -8.59 -3.33 4.25
N TRP A 43 -9.81 -3.78 4.02
CA TRP A 43 -10.16 -4.64 2.90
C TRP A 43 -11.31 -4.02 2.13
N PHE A 44 -11.22 -4.08 0.81
CA PHE A 44 -12.15 -3.52 -0.16
C PHE A 44 -12.40 -4.55 -1.26
N GLU A 45 -13.57 -4.48 -1.90
CA GLU A 45 -13.88 -5.36 -3.02
C GLU A 45 -13.14 -4.94 -4.28
N THR A 46 -13.01 -3.62 -4.50
CA THR A 46 -12.43 -3.08 -5.73
C THR A 46 -11.23 -2.17 -5.47
N PHE A 47 -10.32 -2.12 -6.44
CA PHE A 47 -9.15 -1.26 -6.39
C PHE A 47 -9.52 0.23 -6.38
N ASP A 48 -10.53 0.60 -7.16
CA ASP A 48 -11.02 1.97 -7.22
C ASP A 48 -11.54 2.43 -5.84
N GLU A 49 -12.32 1.61 -5.13
CA GLU A 49 -12.78 1.94 -3.77
C GLU A 49 -11.62 2.13 -2.78
N ALA A 50 -10.61 1.27 -2.86
CA ALA A 50 -9.43 1.37 -2.00
C ALA A 50 -8.65 2.68 -2.26
N VAL A 51 -8.50 3.06 -3.53
CA VAL A 51 -7.82 4.29 -3.93
C VAL A 51 -8.64 5.52 -3.54
N ASP A 52 -9.93 5.54 -3.84
CA ASP A 52 -10.83 6.65 -3.50
C ASP A 52 -10.84 6.89 -1.98
N TYR A 53 -10.93 5.82 -1.18
CA TYR A 53 -10.83 5.92 0.27
C TYR A 53 -9.51 6.56 0.72
N CYS A 54 -8.40 6.16 0.09
CA CYS A 54 -7.09 6.73 0.41
C CYS A 54 -7.03 8.22 0.05
N ILE A 55 -7.51 8.60 -1.14
CA ILE A 55 -7.52 9.99 -1.62
C ILE A 55 -8.40 10.85 -0.69
N GLU A 56 -9.62 10.40 -0.38
CA GLU A 56 -10.55 11.17 0.46
C GLU A 56 -10.06 11.31 1.90
N LYS A 57 -9.55 10.22 2.50
CA LYS A 57 -9.22 10.20 3.92
C LYS A 57 -7.82 10.70 4.24
N TYR A 58 -6.86 10.44 3.37
CA TYR A 58 -5.45 10.74 3.58
C TYR A 58 -4.91 11.84 2.66
N ILE A 59 -5.76 12.43 1.80
CA ILE A 59 -5.42 13.51 0.87
C ILE A 59 -4.18 13.14 0.05
N VAL A 60 -4.07 11.86 -0.30
CA VAL A 60 -2.94 11.37 -1.09
C VAL A 60 -3.23 11.64 -2.55
N ILE A 61 -2.24 12.20 -3.24
CA ILE A 61 -2.35 12.49 -4.66
C ILE A 61 -2.04 11.21 -5.43
N GLU A 62 -2.81 10.89 -6.49
CA GLU A 62 -2.55 9.74 -7.39
C GLU A 62 -1.09 9.67 -7.87
N ASP A 63 -0.46 10.83 -8.08
CA ASP A 63 0.93 10.93 -8.55
C ASP A 63 1.98 10.50 -7.52
N GLN A 64 1.61 10.35 -6.24
CA GLN A 64 2.51 9.87 -5.18
C GLN A 64 2.55 8.34 -5.08
N TRP A 65 1.68 7.64 -5.82
CA TRP A 65 1.63 6.20 -5.80
C TRP A 65 2.79 5.59 -6.57
N VAL A 66 3.63 4.89 -5.83
CA VAL A 66 4.70 4.06 -6.38
C VAL A 66 4.11 2.68 -6.66
N VAL A 67 3.93 2.38 -7.94
CA VAL A 67 3.57 1.04 -8.39
C VAL A 67 4.76 0.12 -8.17
N ILE A 68 4.71 -0.68 -7.11
CA ILE A 68 5.54 -1.89 -7.03
C ILE A 68 4.97 -2.82 -8.10
N LYS A 69 5.73 -3.01 -9.18
CA LYS A 69 5.49 -4.12 -10.09
C LYS A 69 5.86 -5.38 -9.32
N ASP A 70 4.95 -6.34 -9.30
CA ASP A 70 5.22 -7.66 -8.78
C ASP A 70 6.55 -8.17 -9.39
N PRO A 71 7.49 -8.67 -8.57
CA PRO A 71 8.67 -9.32 -9.12
C PRO A 71 8.15 -10.46 -9.98
N LYS A 72 8.35 -10.36 -11.30
CA LYS A 72 7.94 -11.37 -12.28
C LYS A 72 8.21 -12.78 -11.72
N GLU A 73 7.19 -13.63 -11.77
CA GLU A 73 7.33 -15.07 -11.50
C GLU A 73 8.62 -15.60 -12.16
N GLY A 74 9.58 -16.01 -11.33
CA GLY A 74 10.89 -16.49 -11.77
C GLY A 74 12.11 -15.72 -11.26
N GLN A 75 11.97 -14.64 -10.48
CA GLN A 75 13.12 -14.12 -9.72
C GLN A 75 13.28 -14.93 -8.43
N GLN A 76 14.19 -15.92 -8.49
CA GLN A 76 14.75 -16.61 -7.33
C GLN A 76 15.07 -15.61 -6.21
N HIS A 77 14.32 -15.71 -5.12
CA HIS A 77 14.79 -15.29 -3.81
C HIS A 77 15.74 -16.38 -3.29
N ASP A 78 16.92 -16.51 -3.89
CA ASP A 78 18.00 -17.32 -3.33
C ASP A 78 19.36 -16.68 -3.65
N ILE A 79 19.68 -15.62 -2.90
CA ILE A 79 21.05 -15.39 -2.47
C ILE A 79 20.99 -15.04 -0.98
N ILE A 80 20.83 -16.08 -0.15
CA ILE A 80 21.37 -16.07 1.20
C ILE A 80 22.35 -17.25 1.28
N ASN A 81 23.62 -16.88 1.06
CA ASN A 81 24.87 -17.51 1.50
C ASN A 81 25.24 -18.92 0.98
#